data_AF-A0A3S0B7L3-F1
#
_entry.id   AF-A0A3S0B7L3-F1
#
_cell.length_a   1.000
_cell.length_b   1.000
_cell.length_c   1.000
_cell.angle_alpha   90.00
_cell.angle_beta   90.00
_cell.angle_gamma   90.00
#
_symmetry.space_group_name_H-M   'P 1'
#
loop_
_entity.id
_entity.type
_entity.pdbx_description
1 polymer ?
#
loop_
_entity_poly.entity_id
_entity_poly.type
_entity_poly.pdbx_seq_one_letter_code
_entity_poly.pdbx_strand_id
1 'polypeptide(L)'
;MLFNEGIIMVKCKTNLLILSLSAVIASCSSGNSSTNSENINGLTVQSVFPPNGTTNIGIGEQFQFSLNRNVNPVLIKNYITVKKDNVEAAFNLISKNGTYYIIPLGGLQPDSVYSFSMNFPSANSESVASNNNYTMTTQPAYKIFVTSTSVEGNLGNPNTGQNAKEWADNLCNTDSARPNTSVTYKAMMGIPSLRYACDDDGYCGAGHDLDWVLQSQTGYYDVGGVEIGTANPFATFTFPVLSYIKNADIKVWTGLNASWINSNNCKSWTTKHDDENGRVGWVNQTNERLIDLEKHACNKDRPLYCVEQPQALIAEPELSALNKYMVTNLNSPIKVRFNSVSPIDPTTVTSSSFLITDSSDINNTPLAGSITSNGDNTFTFTPASPYLAGKTYYVNLTTGIKDTQGQPIVKTVLYFFTPASTKLIFMTQDDYWGDLGSIAGADGKCQADPKCPAGSVCKAIIMQVNTRYACTTAATCGGVYSKDWVLTANTTYLNTSGQIVSITNESGTFGDGSGKFAFNYPIDITGGHAWTGFDNFFMIKYNDGKPLTCSSWSIGDSGVNALGGLYGDSRSIYPTAFSDNGGGCSKYTNEVDYGVYVDKQCNIDGGCSKRHLYCAQQ
;
A
#
# COMPACT_ATOMS: atom_id res chain seq x y z
N MET A 1 17.35 -29.87 -14.68
CA MET A 1 17.87 -29.86 -16.07
C MET A 1 18.17 -28.42 -16.43
N LEU A 2 19.43 -28.12 -16.74
CA LEU A 2 19.88 -26.83 -17.29
C LEU A 2 19.30 -26.64 -18.69
N PHE A 3 18.69 -25.49 -19.00
CA PHE A 3 18.64 -25.02 -20.40
C PHE A 3 18.76 -23.50 -20.50
N ASN A 4 19.49 -23.13 -21.55
CA ASN A 4 20.13 -21.89 -21.91
C ASN A 4 19.20 -21.10 -22.86
N GLU A 5 18.99 -19.80 -22.65
CA GLU A 5 18.15 -18.99 -23.56
C GLU A 5 18.91 -18.64 -24.84
N GLY A 6 18.36 -19.05 -25.99
CA GLY A 6 18.80 -18.65 -27.33
C GLY A 6 17.71 -17.87 -28.04
N ILE A 7 18.03 -16.63 -28.43
CA ILE A 7 17.19 -15.74 -29.23
C ILE A 7 17.12 -16.26 -30.68
N ILE A 8 15.92 -16.44 -31.22
CA ILE A 8 15.72 -16.68 -32.67
C ILE A 8 15.24 -15.38 -33.32
N MET A 9 16.10 -14.75 -34.13
CA MET A 9 15.73 -13.68 -35.06
C MET A 9 15.29 -14.27 -36.39
N VAL A 10 14.05 -14.01 -36.81
CA VAL A 10 13.60 -14.26 -38.20
C VAL A 10 13.50 -12.92 -38.93
N LYS A 11 14.37 -12.70 -39.92
CA LYS A 11 14.30 -11.57 -40.86
C LYS A 11 13.21 -11.84 -41.89
N CYS A 12 12.17 -11.00 -41.93
CA CYS A 12 11.36 -10.80 -43.13
C CYS A 12 11.20 -9.29 -43.38
N LYS A 13 11.40 -8.88 -44.64
CA LYS A 13 11.49 -7.48 -45.07
C LYS A 13 10.13 -6.77 -44.98
N THR A 14 10.15 -5.59 -44.39
CA THR A 14 9.19 -4.47 -44.46
C THR A 14 7.92 -4.59 -43.60
N ASN A 15 7.76 -3.60 -42.71
CA ASN A 15 6.73 -3.34 -41.70
C ASN A 15 6.94 -4.02 -40.32
N LEU A 16 7.31 -3.18 -39.34
CA LEU A 16 7.54 -3.53 -37.94
C LEU A 16 6.19 -3.61 -37.21
N LEU A 17 5.69 -4.82 -36.98
CA LEU A 17 4.55 -5.08 -36.09
C LEU A 17 5.12 -5.69 -34.79
N ILE A 18 5.02 -4.98 -33.67
CA ILE A 18 5.42 -5.50 -32.35
C ILE A 18 4.23 -6.29 -31.80
N LEU A 19 4.26 -7.62 -31.94
CA LEU A 19 3.35 -8.54 -31.25
C LEU A 19 4.07 -9.06 -29.99
N SER A 20 3.59 -8.67 -28.82
CA SER A 20 3.98 -9.26 -27.54
C SER A 20 3.40 -10.67 -27.44
N LEU A 21 4.22 -11.68 -27.74
CA LEU A 21 3.86 -13.07 -27.55
C LEU A 21 4.19 -13.47 -26.10
N SER A 22 3.20 -13.42 -25.22
CA SER A 22 3.31 -13.97 -23.87
C SER A 22 3.35 -15.50 -23.97
N ALA A 23 4.53 -16.10 -23.74
CA ALA A 23 4.65 -17.55 -23.62
C ALA A 23 3.94 -18.02 -22.35
N VAL A 24 2.78 -18.65 -22.51
CA VAL A 24 2.10 -19.39 -21.43
C VAL A 24 2.88 -20.67 -21.19
N ILE A 25 3.62 -20.74 -20.08
CA ILE A 25 4.14 -22.02 -19.59
C ILE A 25 2.96 -22.75 -18.94
N ALA A 26 2.32 -23.63 -19.69
CA ALA A 26 1.39 -24.60 -19.12
C ALA A 26 2.21 -25.67 -18.38
N SER A 27 2.15 -25.69 -17.06
CA SER A 27 2.61 -26.84 -16.29
C SER A 27 1.60 -27.99 -16.48
N CYS A 28 1.94 -28.98 -17.29
CA CYS A 28 1.21 -30.25 -17.31
C CYS A 28 1.63 -31.09 -16.10
N SER A 29 0.90 -30.99 -14.99
CA SER A 29 0.85 -32.09 -14.03
C SER A 29 -0.11 -33.14 -14.58
N SER A 30 0.42 -34.23 -15.14
CA SER A 30 -0.36 -35.42 -15.47
C SER A 30 -0.68 -36.18 -14.17
N GLY A 31 -1.57 -35.61 -13.36
CA GLY A 31 -2.33 -36.35 -12.35
C GLY A 31 -3.72 -36.61 -12.92
N ASN A 32 -4.14 -37.87 -12.97
CA ASN A 32 -5.46 -38.31 -13.44
C ASN A 32 -6.58 -37.34 -13.02
N SER A 33 -7.09 -36.54 -13.96
CA SER A 33 -8.31 -35.77 -13.75
C SER A 33 -9.49 -36.72 -13.93
N SER A 34 -10.02 -37.23 -12.82
CA SER A 34 -11.45 -37.52 -12.80
C SER A 34 -12.16 -36.23 -13.18
N THR A 35 -12.87 -36.22 -14.31
CA THR A 35 -13.74 -35.11 -14.73
C THR A 35 -14.92 -35.02 -13.77
N ASN A 36 -14.67 -34.50 -12.57
CA ASN A 36 -15.72 -33.88 -11.78
C ASN A 36 -16.00 -32.54 -12.47
N SER A 37 -17.13 -32.42 -13.17
CA SER A 37 -17.62 -31.10 -13.57
C SER A 37 -17.76 -30.26 -12.30
N GLU A 38 -16.89 -29.28 -12.09
CA GLU A 38 -17.03 -28.37 -10.95
C GLU A 38 -18.43 -27.75 -10.99
N ASN A 39 -19.22 -27.98 -9.94
CA ASN A 39 -20.61 -27.56 -9.88
C ASN A 39 -20.69 -26.07 -9.50
N ILE A 40 -21.28 -25.25 -10.37
CA ILE A 40 -21.47 -23.80 -10.18
C ILE A 40 -22.82 -23.42 -9.55
N ASN A 41 -23.71 -24.39 -9.28
CA ASN A 41 -25.04 -24.13 -8.73
C ASN A 41 -24.97 -23.73 -7.24
N GLY A 42 -25.64 -22.66 -6.86
CA GLY A 42 -25.60 -22.13 -5.49
C GLY A 42 -24.30 -21.42 -5.14
N LEU A 43 -23.59 -20.88 -6.13
CA LEU A 43 -22.52 -19.91 -5.89
C LEU A 43 -23.13 -18.60 -5.41
N THR A 44 -22.54 -18.02 -4.37
CA THR A 44 -22.93 -16.71 -3.83
C THR A 44 -21.71 -15.81 -3.70
N VAL A 45 -21.88 -14.54 -4.06
CA VAL A 45 -20.87 -13.51 -3.83
C VAL A 45 -20.79 -13.24 -2.33
N GLN A 46 -19.61 -13.42 -1.75
CA GLN A 46 -19.37 -13.19 -0.32
C GLN A 46 -18.89 -11.78 -0.03
N SER A 47 -18.04 -11.24 -0.90
CA SER A 47 -17.50 -9.88 -0.77
C SER A 47 -17.18 -9.28 -2.13
N VAL A 48 -17.17 -7.95 -2.20
CA VAL A 48 -16.74 -7.18 -3.36
C VAL A 48 -15.85 -6.03 -2.93
N PHE A 49 -14.90 -5.67 -3.78
CA PHE A 49 -14.07 -4.49 -3.62
C PHE A 49 -13.82 -3.85 -5.00
N PRO A 50 -13.89 -2.51 -5.12
CA PRO A 50 -14.47 -1.59 -4.15
C PRO A 50 -15.93 -1.90 -3.80
N PRO A 51 -16.44 -1.50 -2.62
CA PRO A 51 -17.82 -1.71 -2.23
C PRO A 51 -18.83 -1.03 -3.16
N ASN A 52 -20.07 -1.52 -3.12
CA ASN A 52 -21.14 -1.05 -4.01
C ASN A 52 -21.42 0.45 -3.85
N GLY A 53 -21.60 1.16 -4.95
CA GLY A 53 -21.97 2.57 -4.96
C GLY A 53 -20.82 3.52 -4.64
N THR A 54 -19.59 3.01 -4.47
CA THR A 54 -18.42 3.85 -4.17
C THR A 54 -18.10 4.79 -5.33
N THR A 55 -17.74 6.03 -5.00
CA THR A 55 -17.36 7.06 -5.96
C THR A 55 -15.87 7.33 -5.91
N ASN A 56 -15.34 7.97 -6.96
CA ASN A 56 -13.96 8.44 -7.01
C ASN A 56 -12.91 7.32 -6.93
N ILE A 57 -13.21 6.17 -7.54
CA ILE A 57 -12.31 5.02 -7.60
C ILE A 57 -11.15 5.30 -8.55
N GLY A 58 -9.92 5.07 -8.08
CA GLY A 58 -8.73 5.25 -8.88
C GLY A 58 -8.72 4.38 -10.12
N ILE A 59 -8.20 4.85 -11.26
CA ILE A 59 -8.18 4.02 -12.48
C ILE A 59 -7.17 2.86 -12.42
N GLY A 60 -6.22 2.90 -11.47
CA GLY A 60 -5.31 1.80 -11.16
C GLY A 60 -5.93 0.72 -10.27
N GLU A 61 -7.10 1.01 -9.67
CA GLU A 61 -7.81 0.05 -8.83
C GLU A 61 -8.36 -1.11 -9.65
N GLN A 62 -8.63 -2.24 -9.00
CA GLN A 62 -9.20 -3.42 -9.62
C GLN A 62 -10.49 -3.83 -8.92
N PHE A 63 -11.52 -4.16 -9.71
CA PHE A 63 -12.71 -4.79 -9.15
C PHE A 63 -12.42 -6.25 -8.86
N GLN A 64 -12.65 -6.65 -7.61
CA GLN A 64 -12.47 -8.02 -7.15
C GLN A 64 -13.66 -8.49 -6.31
N PHE A 65 -13.87 -9.80 -6.27
CA PHE A 65 -14.90 -10.42 -5.47
C PHE A 65 -14.46 -11.79 -4.96
N SER A 66 -15.12 -12.28 -3.91
CA SER A 66 -14.95 -13.64 -3.42
C SER A 66 -16.28 -14.41 -3.50
N LEU A 67 -16.17 -15.73 -3.61
CA LEU A 67 -17.31 -16.64 -3.64
C LEU A 67 -17.31 -17.54 -2.41
N ASN A 68 -18.48 -18.10 -2.09
CA ASN A 68 -18.62 -19.10 -1.04
C ASN A 68 -17.80 -20.38 -1.23
N ARG A 69 -17.27 -20.60 -2.43
CA ARG A 69 -16.31 -21.65 -2.74
C ARG A 69 -15.48 -21.29 -3.96
N ASN A 70 -14.27 -21.85 -4.03
CA ASN A 70 -13.39 -21.68 -5.17
C ASN A 70 -13.88 -22.53 -6.35
N VAL A 71 -13.88 -21.93 -7.54
CA VAL A 71 -14.27 -22.51 -8.82
C VAL A 71 -13.38 -21.96 -9.91
N ASN A 72 -13.16 -22.73 -10.97
CA ASN A 72 -12.36 -22.27 -12.09
C ASN A 72 -13.00 -21.01 -12.73
N PRO A 73 -12.26 -19.90 -12.90
CA PRO A 73 -12.79 -18.66 -13.46
C PRO A 73 -13.41 -18.83 -14.87
N VAL A 74 -12.92 -19.80 -15.66
CA VAL A 74 -13.47 -20.11 -16.99
C VAL A 74 -14.94 -20.52 -16.92
N LEU A 75 -15.34 -21.23 -15.86
CA LEU A 75 -16.71 -21.75 -15.71
C LEU A 75 -17.73 -20.67 -15.35
N ILE A 76 -17.27 -19.59 -14.70
CA ILE A 76 -18.16 -18.53 -14.21
C ILE A 76 -18.16 -17.27 -15.10
N LYS A 77 -17.21 -17.14 -16.04
CA LYS A 77 -17.05 -15.93 -16.87
C LYS A 77 -18.33 -15.54 -17.61
N ASN A 78 -19.08 -16.51 -18.14
CA ASN A 78 -20.32 -16.25 -18.90
C ASN A 78 -21.51 -15.80 -18.04
N TYR A 79 -21.37 -15.84 -16.70
CA TYR A 79 -22.40 -15.39 -15.75
C TYR A 79 -22.14 -13.97 -15.24
N ILE A 80 -21.11 -13.31 -15.79
CA ILE A 80 -20.68 -11.98 -15.39
C ILE A 80 -20.87 -11.03 -16.58
N THR A 81 -21.57 -9.93 -16.35
CA THR A 81 -21.70 -8.83 -17.30
C THR A 81 -21.05 -7.58 -16.72
N VAL A 82 -20.18 -6.95 -17.49
CA VAL A 82 -19.56 -5.67 -17.16
C VAL A 82 -20.09 -4.62 -18.12
N LYS A 83 -20.50 -3.47 -17.59
CA LYS A 83 -20.84 -2.31 -18.42
C LYS A 83 -20.03 -1.11 -17.97
N LYS A 84 -19.62 -0.28 -18.94
CA LYS A 84 -19.09 1.06 -18.76
C LYS A 84 -20.12 2.03 -19.34
N ASP A 85 -20.62 2.96 -18.52
CA ASP A 85 -21.61 3.97 -18.92
C ASP A 85 -22.85 3.36 -19.60
N ASN A 86 -23.34 2.25 -19.02
CA ASN A 86 -24.44 1.42 -19.52
C ASN A 86 -24.18 0.66 -20.83
N VAL A 87 -22.97 0.72 -21.40
CA VAL A 87 -22.54 -0.04 -22.58
C VAL A 87 -21.74 -1.27 -22.14
N GLU A 88 -22.04 -2.43 -22.70
CA GLU A 88 -21.30 -3.65 -22.38
C GLU A 88 -19.81 -3.52 -22.71
N ALA A 89 -18.97 -3.90 -21.75
CA ALA A 89 -17.52 -3.80 -21.83
C ALA A 89 -16.92 -5.20 -21.75
N ALA A 90 -16.03 -5.53 -22.68
CA ALA A 90 -15.27 -6.76 -22.64
C ALA A 90 -14.30 -6.75 -21.44
N PHE A 91 -14.03 -7.94 -20.87
CA PHE A 91 -13.18 -8.08 -19.69
C PHE A 91 -12.41 -9.40 -19.66
N ASN A 92 -11.32 -9.38 -18.89
CA ASN A 92 -10.59 -10.56 -18.44
C ASN A 92 -11.02 -10.91 -17.01
N LEU A 93 -11.06 -12.21 -16.71
CA LEU A 93 -11.36 -12.74 -15.39
C LEU A 93 -10.21 -13.66 -14.99
N ILE A 94 -9.59 -13.36 -13.85
CA ILE A 94 -8.54 -14.18 -13.26
C ILE A 94 -8.90 -14.50 -11.81
N SER A 95 -8.36 -15.60 -11.28
CA SER A 95 -8.52 -15.95 -9.86
C SER A 95 -7.15 -16.17 -9.23
N LYS A 96 -7.01 -15.72 -7.98
CA LYS A 96 -5.82 -15.88 -7.16
C LYS A 96 -6.26 -16.10 -5.71
N ASN A 97 -5.90 -17.26 -5.13
CA ASN A 97 -6.21 -17.62 -3.74
C ASN A 97 -7.70 -17.42 -3.35
N GLY A 98 -8.62 -17.80 -4.24
CA GLY A 98 -10.07 -17.67 -3.99
C GLY A 98 -10.67 -16.29 -4.20
N THR A 99 -9.85 -15.28 -4.51
CA THR A 99 -10.30 -13.97 -4.98
C THR A 99 -10.33 -13.93 -6.50
N TYR A 100 -11.38 -13.36 -7.07
CA TYR A 100 -11.56 -13.19 -8.51
C TYR A 100 -11.41 -11.72 -8.86
N TYR A 101 -10.70 -11.42 -9.95
CA TYR A 101 -10.44 -10.07 -10.42
C TYR A 101 -11.08 -9.89 -11.80
N ILE A 102 -11.91 -8.86 -11.94
CA ILE A 102 -12.50 -8.44 -13.20
C ILE A 102 -11.69 -7.26 -13.73
N ILE A 103 -11.09 -7.44 -14.90
CA ILE A 103 -10.22 -6.45 -15.53
C ILE A 103 -10.86 -6.05 -16.87
N PRO A 104 -11.53 -4.89 -16.97
CA PRO A 104 -12.02 -4.38 -18.25
C PRO A 104 -10.89 -4.29 -19.28
N LEU A 105 -11.18 -4.63 -20.55
CA LEU A 105 -10.21 -4.45 -21.62
C LEU A 105 -9.93 -2.95 -21.80
N GLY A 106 -8.65 -2.57 -21.71
CA GLY A 106 -8.24 -1.16 -21.66
C GLY A 106 -8.22 -0.54 -20.26
N GLY A 107 -8.45 -1.34 -19.21
CA GLY A 107 -8.45 -0.87 -17.82
C GLY A 107 -9.66 -0.02 -17.46
N LEU A 108 -9.66 0.49 -16.23
CA LEU A 108 -10.63 1.52 -15.82
C LEU A 108 -10.29 2.84 -16.50
N GLN A 109 -11.32 3.61 -16.83
CA GLN A 109 -11.21 4.92 -17.46
C GLN A 109 -11.78 5.97 -16.52
N PRO A 110 -11.26 7.21 -16.52
CA PRO A 110 -11.76 8.28 -15.64
C PRO A 110 -13.19 8.68 -16.04
N ASP A 111 -13.87 9.38 -15.14
CA ASP A 111 -15.20 9.98 -15.38
C ASP A 111 -16.26 8.98 -15.88
N SER A 112 -16.18 7.72 -15.42
CA SER A 112 -16.98 6.61 -15.93
C SER A 112 -17.73 5.88 -14.82
N VAL A 113 -18.92 5.37 -15.13
CA VAL A 113 -19.69 4.48 -14.25
C VAL A 113 -19.53 3.05 -14.72
N TYR A 114 -19.01 2.18 -13.85
CA TYR A 114 -18.93 0.75 -14.12
C TYR A 114 -20.02 -0.01 -13.36
N SER A 115 -20.69 -0.95 -14.02
CA SER A 115 -21.61 -1.90 -13.39
C SER A 115 -21.17 -3.34 -13.62
N PHE A 116 -21.13 -4.12 -12.55
CA PHE A 116 -20.74 -5.53 -12.53
C PHE A 116 -21.94 -6.35 -12.07
N SER A 117 -22.55 -7.08 -13.00
CA SER A 117 -23.67 -7.97 -12.71
C SER A 117 -23.17 -9.42 -12.68
N MET A 118 -23.36 -10.10 -11.55
CA MET A 118 -23.00 -11.50 -11.36
C MET A 118 -24.24 -12.33 -11.10
N ASN A 119 -24.62 -13.17 -12.06
CA ASN A 119 -25.90 -13.88 -12.07
C ASN A 119 -25.67 -15.41 -12.07
N PHE A 120 -25.18 -15.95 -10.96
CA PHE A 120 -24.89 -17.39 -10.87
C PHE A 120 -26.16 -18.24 -10.70
N PRO A 121 -26.15 -19.51 -11.20
CA PRO A 121 -27.29 -20.42 -11.04
C PRO A 121 -27.60 -20.72 -9.57
N SER A 122 -28.89 -20.81 -9.22
CA SER A 122 -29.35 -21.25 -7.89
C SER A 122 -29.09 -22.74 -7.66
N ALA A 123 -29.03 -23.17 -6.39
CA ALA A 123 -28.83 -24.59 -6.03
C ALA A 123 -29.99 -25.50 -6.50
N ASN A 124 -31.20 -24.95 -6.59
CA ASN A 124 -32.42 -25.63 -7.04
C ASN A 124 -32.88 -24.94 -8.33
N SER A 125 -32.74 -25.63 -9.48
CA SER A 125 -32.92 -25.05 -10.81
C SER A 125 -34.31 -24.43 -11.05
N GLU A 126 -34.30 -23.38 -11.89
CA GLU A 126 -35.40 -22.56 -12.42
C GLU A 126 -35.79 -21.30 -11.59
N SER A 127 -35.03 -20.22 -11.85
CA SER A 127 -35.31 -18.81 -11.52
C SER A 127 -35.27 -18.40 -10.04
N VAL A 128 -34.10 -17.96 -9.58
CA VAL A 128 -33.74 -16.54 -9.39
C VAL A 128 -32.22 -16.55 -9.23
N ALA A 129 -31.48 -16.07 -10.23
CA ALA A 129 -30.08 -15.72 -10.01
C ALA A 129 -30.06 -14.69 -8.87
N SER A 130 -29.13 -14.81 -7.92
CA SER A 130 -28.88 -13.67 -7.04
C SER A 130 -28.40 -12.54 -7.95
N ASN A 131 -29.30 -11.61 -8.30
CA ASN A 131 -28.98 -10.49 -9.18
C ASN A 131 -28.13 -9.51 -8.36
N ASN A 132 -26.84 -9.83 -8.27
CA ASN A 132 -25.88 -9.01 -7.56
C ASN A 132 -25.32 -8.02 -8.57
N ASN A 133 -25.93 -6.84 -8.63
CA ASN A 133 -25.45 -5.74 -9.45
C ASN A 133 -24.69 -4.75 -8.57
N TYR A 134 -23.42 -4.57 -8.87
CA TYR A 134 -22.52 -3.68 -8.15
C TYR A 134 -22.13 -2.52 -9.07
N THR A 135 -22.19 -1.30 -8.56
CA THR A 135 -21.80 -0.11 -9.30
C THR A 135 -20.65 0.62 -8.62
N MET A 136 -19.83 1.30 -9.41
CA MET A 136 -18.84 2.26 -8.93
C MET A 136 -18.69 3.39 -9.94
N THR A 137 -18.22 4.55 -9.46
CA THR A 137 -17.79 5.65 -10.32
C THR A 137 -16.30 5.86 -10.17
N THR A 138 -15.58 5.96 -11.29
CA THR A 138 -14.15 6.24 -11.29
C THR A 138 -13.87 7.71 -11.01
N GLN A 139 -12.63 7.99 -10.61
CA GLN A 139 -12.12 9.34 -10.41
C GLN A 139 -12.28 10.23 -11.64
N PRO A 140 -12.32 11.56 -11.46
CA PRO A 140 -12.07 12.49 -12.54
C PRO A 140 -10.67 12.34 -13.14
N ALA A 141 -10.48 12.86 -14.35
CA ALA A 141 -9.18 13.00 -14.99
C ALA A 141 -8.31 14.08 -14.31
N TYR A 142 -7.83 13.81 -13.08
CA TYR A 142 -7.07 14.76 -12.25
C TYR A 142 -5.87 15.35 -12.99
N LYS A 143 -5.75 16.68 -12.91
CA LYS A 143 -4.74 17.43 -13.65
C LYS A 143 -3.46 17.65 -12.86
N ILE A 144 -2.33 17.49 -13.55
CA ILE A 144 -1.05 18.07 -13.13
C ILE A 144 -0.72 19.19 -14.11
N PHE A 145 -0.53 20.40 -13.60
CA PHE A 145 -0.12 21.55 -14.40
C PHE A 145 1.17 22.18 -13.86
N VAL A 146 1.78 23.01 -14.70
CA VAL A 146 2.99 23.78 -14.36
C VAL A 146 2.60 25.23 -14.22
N THR A 147 2.93 25.87 -13.10
CA THR A 147 2.59 27.27 -12.85
C THR A 147 3.17 28.19 -13.94
N SER A 148 2.43 29.24 -14.27
CA SER A 148 2.92 30.34 -15.10
C SER A 148 3.91 31.23 -14.34
N THR A 149 3.69 31.38 -13.04
CA THR A 149 4.57 32.10 -12.12
C THR A 149 5.78 31.24 -11.78
N SER A 150 6.97 31.85 -11.80
CA SER A 150 8.21 31.23 -11.35
C SER A 150 8.70 31.90 -10.07
N VAL A 151 9.37 31.12 -9.21
CA VAL A 151 9.69 31.51 -7.83
C VAL A 151 11.11 31.08 -7.45
N GLU A 152 11.75 31.84 -6.55
CA GLU A 152 12.99 31.45 -5.88
C GLU A 152 12.73 30.45 -4.74
N GLY A 153 13.78 29.82 -4.20
CA GLY A 153 13.70 28.76 -3.19
C GLY A 153 13.27 29.17 -1.78
N ASN A 154 13.02 30.46 -1.50
CA ASN A 154 12.55 30.95 -0.20
C ASN A 154 11.02 31.07 -0.19
N LEU A 155 10.35 29.93 -0.03
CA LEU A 155 8.91 29.80 -0.05
C LEU A 155 8.33 29.95 1.36
N GLY A 156 7.31 30.78 1.50
CA GLY A 156 6.73 31.13 2.79
C GLY A 156 6.50 32.63 2.91
N ASN A 157 5.71 33.03 3.91
CA ASN A 157 5.50 34.44 4.21
C ASN A 157 5.47 34.64 5.73
N PRO A 158 6.60 35.09 6.33
CA PRO A 158 6.68 35.34 7.76
C PRO A 158 5.66 36.38 8.26
N ASN A 159 5.23 37.30 7.39
CA ASN A 159 4.26 38.34 7.77
C ASN A 159 2.84 37.81 7.94
N THR A 160 2.51 36.70 7.27
CA THR A 160 1.21 36.02 7.38
C THR A 160 1.29 34.72 8.19
N GLY A 161 2.50 34.33 8.63
CA GLY A 161 2.76 33.06 9.32
C GLY A 161 2.74 31.84 8.41
N GLN A 162 2.63 32.01 7.09
CA GLN A 162 2.54 30.90 6.14
C GLN A 162 3.87 30.19 5.99
N ASN A 163 3.86 28.87 6.20
CA ASN A 163 5.00 28.01 5.91
C ASN A 163 5.13 27.72 4.40
N ALA A 164 6.25 27.10 3.99
CA ALA A 164 6.54 26.80 2.58
C ALA A 164 5.43 25.98 1.89
N LYS A 165 4.85 25.00 2.60
CA LYS A 165 3.76 24.14 2.10
C LYS A 165 2.52 24.96 1.77
N GLU A 166 2.04 25.73 2.75
CA GLU A 166 0.87 26.60 2.58
C GLU A 166 1.09 27.63 1.47
N TRP A 167 2.28 28.22 1.42
CA TRP A 167 2.61 29.19 0.40
C TRP A 167 2.58 28.58 -1.02
N ALA A 168 3.20 27.41 -1.19
CA ALA A 168 3.25 26.72 -2.48
C ALA A 168 1.85 26.26 -2.94
N ASP A 169 1.02 25.75 -2.03
CA ASP A 169 -0.37 25.40 -2.34
C ASP A 169 -1.20 26.64 -2.70
N ASN A 170 -1.00 27.76 -2.01
CA ASN A 170 -1.68 29.01 -2.36
C ASN A 170 -1.28 29.51 -3.75
N LEU A 171 0.01 29.38 -4.12
CA LEU A 171 0.44 29.68 -5.49
C LEU A 171 -0.30 28.80 -6.49
N CYS A 172 -0.35 27.48 -6.27
CA CYS A 172 -1.09 26.56 -7.14
C CYS A 172 -2.57 26.93 -7.31
N ASN A 173 -3.22 27.45 -6.26
CA ASN A 173 -4.63 27.82 -6.31
C ASN A 173 -4.90 29.23 -6.84
N THR A 174 -3.88 30.08 -6.94
CA THR A 174 -4.01 31.47 -7.44
C THR A 174 -3.32 31.72 -8.78
N ASP A 175 -2.51 30.77 -9.27
CA ASP A 175 -1.78 30.89 -10.53
C ASP A 175 -2.71 30.92 -11.75
N SER A 176 -2.36 31.76 -12.73
CA SER A 176 -3.16 31.94 -13.94
C SER A 176 -3.21 30.72 -14.87
N ALA A 177 -2.28 29.77 -14.74
CA ALA A 177 -2.25 28.53 -15.52
C ALA A 177 -3.15 27.42 -14.94
N ARG A 178 -3.78 27.65 -13.79
CA ARG A 178 -4.67 26.68 -13.14
C ARG A 178 -5.85 26.33 -14.05
N PRO A 179 -6.04 25.06 -14.43
CA PRO A 179 -7.00 24.69 -15.48
C PRO A 179 -8.46 24.65 -15.00
N ASN A 180 -8.71 24.47 -13.71
CA ASN A 180 -10.05 24.47 -13.14
C ASN A 180 -10.08 25.23 -11.80
N THR A 181 -10.80 26.34 -11.75
CA THR A 181 -10.89 27.22 -10.56
C THR A 181 -11.82 26.70 -9.48
N SER A 182 -12.56 25.63 -9.73
CA SER A 182 -13.53 25.03 -8.78
C SER A 182 -12.95 23.87 -7.97
N VAL A 183 -11.71 23.43 -8.25
CA VAL A 183 -11.06 22.29 -7.58
C VAL A 183 -9.71 22.68 -6.99
N THR A 184 -9.36 22.14 -5.83
CA THR A 184 -8.11 22.52 -5.14
C THR A 184 -6.89 21.81 -5.74
N TYR A 185 -5.78 22.53 -5.80
CA TYR A 185 -4.47 21.99 -6.20
C TYR A 185 -3.47 22.05 -5.05
N LYS A 186 -2.51 21.12 -5.04
CA LYS A 186 -1.36 21.14 -4.14
C LYS A 186 -0.04 21.07 -4.91
N ALA A 187 1.00 21.72 -4.41
CA ALA A 187 2.32 21.71 -5.04
C ALA A 187 3.04 20.35 -4.87
N MET A 188 3.43 19.69 -5.96
CA MET A 188 4.23 18.46 -5.89
C MET A 188 5.70 18.79 -5.64
N MET A 189 6.09 18.81 -4.38
CA MET A 189 7.46 19.10 -3.95
C MET A 189 7.76 18.50 -2.58
N GLY A 190 9.01 18.13 -2.37
CA GLY A 190 9.52 17.66 -1.09
C GLY A 190 9.83 18.82 -0.15
N ILE A 191 9.14 18.87 0.99
CA ILE A 191 9.31 19.86 2.06
C ILE A 191 9.51 19.07 3.37
N PRO A 192 10.76 18.98 3.88
CA PRO A 192 11.05 18.22 5.09
C PRO A 192 10.11 18.58 6.24
N SER A 193 9.60 17.55 6.92
CA SER A 193 8.65 17.65 8.05
C SER A 193 7.28 18.26 7.74
N LEU A 194 7.00 18.69 6.51
CA LEU A 194 5.70 19.30 6.14
C LEU A 194 5.01 18.59 4.96
N ARG A 195 5.79 18.06 4.01
CA ARG A 195 5.30 17.34 2.84
C ARG A 195 6.36 16.40 2.26
N TYR A 196 6.10 15.11 2.15
CA TYR A 196 6.99 14.18 1.46
C TYR A 196 6.28 12.90 1.06
N ALA A 197 6.76 12.27 -0.01
CA ALA A 197 6.23 11.00 -0.52
C ALA A 197 6.83 9.79 0.19
N CYS A 198 8.09 9.93 0.61
CA CYS A 198 8.91 8.90 1.19
C CYS A 198 9.75 9.46 2.33
N ASP A 199 10.07 8.62 3.30
CA ASP A 199 10.98 8.95 4.38
C ASP A 199 12.44 8.94 3.91
N ASP A 200 13.36 9.30 4.80
CA ASP A 200 14.78 9.41 4.50
C ASP A 200 15.45 8.06 4.19
N ASP A 201 14.83 6.93 4.57
CA ASP A 201 15.30 5.57 4.27
C ASP A 201 14.78 5.06 2.89
N GLY A 202 13.91 5.82 2.23
CA GLY A 202 13.38 5.50 0.91
C GLY A 202 12.12 4.63 0.90
N TYR A 203 11.45 4.50 2.03
CA TYR A 203 10.13 3.89 2.10
C TYR A 203 9.07 4.94 1.75
N CYS A 204 8.15 4.59 0.86
CA CYS A 204 7.16 5.53 0.32
C CYS A 204 5.75 5.10 0.69
N GLY A 205 4.88 6.09 0.91
CA GLY A 205 3.51 5.85 1.31
C GLY A 205 3.41 5.15 2.67
N ALA A 206 2.21 4.74 3.03
CA ALA A 206 1.97 3.86 4.16
C ALA A 206 2.55 4.33 5.52
N GLY A 207 2.45 5.63 5.79
CA GLY A 207 2.96 6.25 7.02
C GLY A 207 4.42 6.69 6.93
N HIS A 208 5.07 6.44 5.80
CA HIS A 208 6.34 7.07 5.41
C HIS A 208 6.13 8.27 4.49
N ASP A 209 4.89 8.72 4.35
CA ASP A 209 4.50 9.93 3.63
C ASP A 209 3.83 10.92 4.58
N LEU A 210 3.90 12.21 4.24
CA LEU A 210 3.25 13.28 4.99
C LEU A 210 2.67 14.28 4.02
N ASP A 211 1.38 14.59 4.15
CA ASP A 211 0.62 15.53 3.30
C ASP A 211 0.93 15.39 1.80
N TRP A 212 1.12 14.15 1.33
CA TRP A 212 1.54 13.90 -0.03
C TRP A 212 0.41 14.16 -1.03
N VAL A 213 0.77 14.62 -2.23
CA VAL A 213 -0.17 15.21 -3.18
C VAL A 213 -0.77 14.20 -4.16
N LEU A 214 -0.06 13.12 -4.44
CA LEU A 214 -0.57 12.04 -5.28
C LEU A 214 -1.40 11.09 -4.44
N GLN A 215 -2.36 10.42 -5.06
CA GLN A 215 -3.26 9.46 -4.45
C GLN A 215 -2.90 8.06 -4.95
N SER A 216 -2.94 7.08 -4.05
CA SER A 216 -2.73 5.67 -4.39
C SER A 216 -3.65 5.24 -5.55
N GLN A 217 -3.09 4.47 -6.50
CA GLN A 217 -3.82 3.87 -7.63
C GLN A 217 -4.61 4.86 -8.50
N THR A 218 -4.19 6.13 -8.49
CA THR A 218 -4.92 7.23 -9.13
C THR A 218 -4.23 7.68 -10.41
N GLY A 219 -5.00 7.86 -11.49
CA GLY A 219 -4.54 8.36 -12.78
C GLY A 219 -4.39 9.87 -12.81
N TYR A 220 -3.34 10.37 -13.45
CA TYR A 220 -3.05 11.79 -13.59
C TYR A 220 -2.82 12.18 -15.05
N TYR A 221 -3.32 13.35 -15.41
CA TYR A 221 -3.40 13.81 -16.78
C TYR A 221 -2.79 15.19 -16.92
N ASP A 222 -2.23 15.47 -18.10
CA ASP A 222 -1.85 16.83 -18.44
C ASP A 222 -3.10 17.70 -18.67
N VAL A 223 -2.87 19.01 -18.83
CA VAL A 223 -3.92 19.98 -19.13
C VAL A 223 -4.62 19.72 -20.47
N GLY A 224 -4.00 18.97 -21.38
CA GLY A 224 -4.56 18.55 -22.66
C GLY A 224 -5.42 17.29 -22.59
N GLY A 225 -5.41 16.57 -21.46
CA GLY A 225 -6.16 15.33 -21.28
C GLY A 225 -5.40 14.06 -21.65
N VAL A 226 -4.09 14.14 -21.87
CA VAL A 226 -3.23 12.96 -22.07
C VAL A 226 -2.83 12.41 -20.70
N GLU A 227 -2.95 11.09 -20.52
CA GLU A 227 -2.50 10.45 -19.28
C GLU A 227 -0.98 10.57 -19.14
N ILE A 228 -0.54 11.21 -18.07
CA ILE A 228 0.87 11.26 -17.67
C ILE A 228 1.23 9.88 -17.13
N GLY A 229 0.45 9.36 -16.19
CA GLY A 229 0.58 8.03 -15.64
C GLY A 229 -0.37 7.78 -14.48
N THR A 230 -0.42 6.53 -14.04
CA THR A 230 -1.17 6.10 -12.86
C THR A 230 -0.21 5.90 -11.69
N ALA A 231 -0.50 6.54 -10.56
CA ALA A 231 0.27 6.38 -9.34
C ALA A 231 0.14 4.95 -8.81
N ASN A 232 1.25 4.39 -8.32
CA ASN A 232 1.29 3.06 -7.74
C ASN A 232 0.59 3.02 -6.37
N PRO A 233 0.50 1.84 -5.72
CA PRO A 233 -0.10 1.72 -4.40
C PRO A 233 0.60 2.51 -3.28
N PHE A 234 1.76 3.12 -3.53
CA PHE A 234 2.49 4.00 -2.60
C PHE A 234 2.35 5.48 -2.95
N ALA A 235 1.38 5.82 -3.81
CA ALA A 235 1.14 7.19 -4.27
C ALA A 235 2.36 7.86 -4.93
N THR A 236 3.18 7.10 -5.65
CA THR A 236 4.28 7.63 -6.49
C THR A 236 4.13 7.14 -7.92
N PHE A 237 4.80 7.75 -8.90
CA PHE A 237 4.89 7.15 -10.23
C PHE A 237 6.04 6.15 -10.30
N THR A 238 5.79 5.06 -11.03
CA THR A 238 6.85 4.18 -11.53
C THR A 238 7.36 4.76 -12.85
N PHE A 239 8.66 5.00 -12.96
CA PHE A 239 9.27 5.49 -14.20
C PHE A 239 9.63 4.33 -15.15
N PRO A 240 9.52 4.51 -16.49
CA PRO A 240 9.01 5.72 -17.14
C PRO A 240 7.48 5.85 -17.03
N VAL A 241 7.00 7.09 -16.91
CA VAL A 241 5.57 7.42 -17.04
C VAL A 241 5.11 7.33 -18.50
N LEU A 242 3.80 7.32 -18.73
CA LEU A 242 3.19 7.13 -20.06
C LEU A 242 3.39 8.36 -20.97
N SER A 243 3.32 9.56 -20.41
CA SER A 243 3.51 10.82 -21.13
C SER A 243 4.17 11.87 -20.24
N TYR A 244 4.75 12.89 -20.88
CA TYR A 244 5.29 14.06 -20.17
C TYR A 244 4.15 14.95 -19.62
N ILE A 245 4.48 15.86 -18.68
CA ILE A 245 3.51 16.82 -18.12
C ILE A 245 3.25 17.98 -19.08
N LYS A 246 4.29 18.47 -19.76
CA LYS A 246 4.17 19.55 -20.74
C LYS A 246 5.28 19.47 -21.78
N ASN A 247 4.94 19.63 -23.06
CA ASN A 247 5.94 19.70 -24.12
C ASN A 247 6.61 21.09 -24.17
N ALA A 248 7.49 21.37 -23.22
CA ALA A 248 8.24 22.62 -23.15
C ALA A 248 9.58 22.40 -22.46
N ASP A 249 10.59 23.19 -22.80
CA ASP A 249 11.86 23.20 -22.07
C ASP A 249 11.75 24.05 -20.79
N ILE A 250 11.03 23.53 -19.79
CA ILE A 250 10.81 24.18 -18.50
C ILE A 250 11.38 23.29 -17.39
N LYS A 251 12.25 23.83 -16.54
CA LYS A 251 12.71 23.17 -15.32
C LYS A 251 11.85 23.64 -14.16
N VAL A 252 11.40 22.75 -13.28
CA VAL A 252 10.51 23.06 -12.14
C VAL A 252 11.16 22.72 -10.82
N TRP A 253 10.83 23.43 -9.74
CA TRP A 253 11.24 23.03 -8.40
C TRP A 253 10.53 21.74 -7.97
N THR A 254 11.31 20.80 -7.43
CA THR A 254 10.76 19.57 -6.84
C THR A 254 11.33 19.31 -5.45
N GLY A 255 12.64 19.52 -5.24
CA GLY A 255 13.29 19.15 -3.98
C GLY A 255 13.37 17.65 -3.73
N LEU A 256 13.10 16.83 -4.75
CA LEU A 256 13.04 15.38 -4.68
C LEU A 256 14.21 14.75 -5.45
N ASN A 257 14.64 13.57 -5.04
CA ASN A 257 15.50 12.72 -5.87
C ASN A 257 14.66 11.74 -6.73
N ALA A 258 15.33 10.98 -7.60
CA ALA A 258 14.71 9.97 -8.48
C ALA A 258 13.90 8.89 -7.74
N SER A 259 14.15 8.71 -6.44
CA SER A 259 13.45 7.77 -5.55
C SER A 259 12.35 8.42 -4.73
N TRP A 260 11.92 9.65 -5.08
CA TRP A 260 10.87 10.41 -4.39
C TRP A 260 11.20 10.84 -2.95
N ILE A 261 12.47 10.74 -2.53
CA ILE A 261 12.93 11.17 -1.20
C ILE A 261 13.29 12.65 -1.23
N ASN A 262 13.08 13.35 -0.10
CA ASN A 262 13.59 14.69 0.09
C ASN A 262 15.11 14.75 -0.19
N SER A 263 15.52 15.72 -0.98
CA SER A 263 16.92 15.98 -1.33
C SER A 263 17.18 17.48 -1.22
N ASN A 264 18.25 18.01 -1.82
CA ASN A 264 18.49 19.45 -1.93
C ASN A 264 17.20 20.21 -2.26
N ASN A 265 16.73 21.02 -1.32
CA ASN A 265 15.40 21.65 -1.32
C ASN A 265 15.49 23.06 -0.72
N CYS A 266 16.60 23.77 -0.95
CA CYS A 266 16.77 25.14 -0.47
C CYS A 266 16.54 25.30 1.03
N LYS A 267 17.16 24.41 1.84
CA LYS A 267 17.01 24.35 3.30
C LYS A 267 15.53 24.31 3.71
N SER A 268 14.78 23.33 3.21
CA SER A 268 13.33 23.23 3.40
C SER A 268 12.57 24.46 2.87
N TRP A 269 13.05 24.99 1.75
CA TRP A 269 12.54 26.14 1.05
C TRP A 269 12.52 27.43 1.87
N THR A 270 13.55 27.64 2.70
CA THR A 270 13.68 28.83 3.56
C THR A 270 14.78 29.79 3.10
N THR A 271 15.41 29.50 1.96
CA THR A 271 16.53 30.31 1.46
C THR A 271 16.49 30.52 -0.04
N LYS A 272 17.07 31.64 -0.46
CA LYS A 272 17.29 32.02 -1.84
C LYS A 272 18.74 32.44 -2.09
N HIS A 273 19.68 31.95 -1.27
CA HIS A 273 21.10 32.18 -1.53
C HIS A 273 21.57 31.36 -2.73
N ASP A 274 22.64 31.83 -3.37
CA ASP A 274 23.21 31.24 -4.58
C ASP A 274 24.20 30.10 -4.32
N ASP A 275 24.67 29.97 -3.08
CA ASP A 275 25.48 28.86 -2.57
C ASP A 275 24.65 27.66 -2.10
N GLU A 276 23.34 27.84 -1.94
CA GLU A 276 22.38 26.80 -1.61
C GLU A 276 21.66 26.29 -2.85
N ASN A 277 21.28 25.00 -2.83
CA ASN A 277 20.71 24.33 -4.00
C ASN A 277 19.35 23.67 -3.72
N GLY A 278 18.51 23.68 -4.75
CA GLY A 278 17.28 22.89 -4.88
C GLY A 278 17.37 21.91 -6.06
N ARG A 279 16.72 20.76 -5.95
CA ARG A 279 16.52 19.81 -7.06
C ARG A 279 15.41 20.30 -7.96
N VAL A 280 15.61 20.11 -9.27
CA VAL A 280 14.62 20.43 -10.29
C VAL A 280 14.23 19.22 -11.12
N GLY A 281 12.99 19.19 -11.57
CA GLY A 281 12.49 18.28 -12.61
C GLY A 281 12.42 18.96 -13.98
N TRP A 282 12.23 18.19 -15.04
CA TRP A 282 12.10 18.67 -16.43
C TRP A 282 10.79 18.18 -17.07
N VAL A 283 9.90 19.13 -17.38
CA VAL A 283 8.47 18.85 -17.64
C VAL A 283 8.17 18.03 -18.89
N ASN A 284 9.13 17.92 -19.82
CA ASN A 284 9.00 17.20 -21.10
C ASN A 284 9.61 15.79 -21.07
N GLN A 285 10.06 15.32 -19.91
CA GLN A 285 10.65 13.98 -19.74
C GLN A 285 9.58 12.96 -19.33
N THR A 286 9.88 11.68 -19.52
CA THR A 286 9.03 10.56 -19.05
C THR A 286 9.75 9.66 -18.05
N ASN A 287 11.05 9.83 -17.86
CA ASN A 287 11.84 9.08 -16.89
C ASN A 287 12.00 9.85 -15.57
N GLU A 288 12.90 9.42 -14.70
CA GLU A 288 13.14 10.02 -13.38
C GLU A 288 13.47 11.52 -13.43
N ARG A 289 13.99 12.01 -14.57
CA ARG A 289 14.29 13.44 -14.79
C ARG A 289 13.05 14.32 -14.78
N LEU A 290 11.85 13.73 -14.88
CA LEU A 290 10.60 14.46 -14.70
C LEU A 290 10.55 15.16 -13.32
N ILE A 291 11.18 14.55 -12.30
CA ILE A 291 11.27 15.09 -10.95
C ILE A 291 12.70 15.37 -10.45
N ASP A 292 13.72 14.67 -10.98
CA ASP A 292 15.11 14.79 -10.55
C ASP A 292 16.07 14.83 -11.77
N LEU A 293 16.21 16.02 -12.36
CA LEU A 293 17.18 16.27 -13.43
C LEU A 293 18.55 16.64 -12.86
N GLU A 294 18.60 17.73 -12.10
CA GLU A 294 19.82 18.35 -11.61
C GLU A 294 19.55 19.27 -10.41
N LYS A 295 20.61 19.93 -9.92
CA LYS A 295 20.53 20.92 -8.84
C LYS A 295 20.70 22.32 -9.39
N HIS A 296 19.89 23.25 -8.92
CA HIS A 296 19.98 24.67 -9.24
C HIS A 296 20.09 25.52 -7.98
N ALA A 297 20.81 26.64 -8.09
CA ALA A 297 20.92 27.64 -7.04
C ALA A 297 19.55 28.18 -6.63
N CYS A 298 19.34 28.40 -5.33
CA CYS A 298 18.03 28.76 -4.79
C CYS A 298 17.57 30.18 -5.15
N ASN A 299 18.45 31.04 -5.68
CA ASN A 299 18.10 32.35 -6.23
C ASN A 299 17.56 32.31 -7.67
N LYS A 300 17.29 31.11 -8.22
CA LYS A 300 16.76 30.97 -9.57
C LYS A 300 15.25 30.84 -9.56
N ASP A 301 14.59 31.59 -10.44
CA ASP A 301 13.16 31.45 -10.67
C ASP A 301 12.85 30.13 -11.36
N ARG A 302 11.99 29.31 -10.75
CA ARG A 302 11.42 28.11 -11.37
C ARG A 302 9.92 28.00 -11.05
N PRO A 303 9.09 27.50 -11.97
CA PRO A 303 7.70 27.17 -11.68
C PRO A 303 7.58 25.90 -10.84
N LEU A 304 6.35 25.62 -10.38
CA LEU A 304 5.98 24.46 -9.59
C LEU A 304 5.09 23.50 -10.38
N TYR A 305 5.15 22.22 -10.05
CA TYR A 305 4.08 21.27 -10.38
C TYR A 305 2.92 21.43 -9.40
N CYS A 306 1.70 21.50 -9.92
CA CYS A 306 0.47 21.62 -9.14
C CYS A 306 -0.49 20.49 -9.50
N VAL A 307 -0.92 19.74 -8.48
CA VAL A 307 -1.67 18.48 -8.61
C VAL A 307 -3.07 18.66 -8.08
N GLU A 308 -4.06 18.39 -8.91
CA GLU A 308 -5.48 18.41 -8.55
C GLU A 308 -5.78 17.39 -7.43
N GLN A 309 -6.61 17.80 -6.47
CA GLN A 309 -6.97 16.98 -5.32
C GLN A 309 -8.40 16.46 -5.41
N PRO A 310 -8.70 15.27 -4.84
CA PRO A 310 -10.07 14.76 -4.76
C PRO A 310 -10.94 15.67 -3.89
N GLN A 311 -12.18 15.92 -4.28
CA GLN A 311 -13.07 16.85 -3.58
C GLN A 311 -13.27 16.51 -2.09
N ALA A 312 -13.33 15.23 -1.75
CA ALA A 312 -13.39 14.77 -0.38
C ALA A 312 -12.57 13.49 -0.21
N LEU A 313 -11.94 13.33 0.95
CA LEU A 313 -11.22 12.13 1.34
C LEU A 313 -11.39 11.85 2.83
N ILE A 314 -11.27 10.59 3.23
CA ILE A 314 -11.09 10.23 4.64
C ILE A 314 -9.65 10.62 5.00
N ALA A 315 -9.51 11.59 5.88
CA ALA A 315 -8.23 12.12 6.34
C ALA A 315 -7.71 11.36 7.56
N GLU A 316 -8.61 10.92 8.45
CA GLU A 316 -8.26 10.05 9.57
C GLU A 316 -9.30 8.93 9.82
N PRO A 317 -8.87 7.76 10.33
CA PRO A 317 -7.46 7.40 10.62
C PRO A 317 -6.57 7.50 9.37
N GLU A 318 -5.28 7.78 9.53
CA GLU A 318 -4.37 7.94 8.38
C GLU A 318 -4.21 6.57 7.74
N LEU A 319 -4.98 6.33 6.68
CA LEU A 319 -5.08 5.00 6.08
C LEU A 319 -3.93 4.85 5.09
N SER A 320 -3.01 3.93 5.41
CA SER A 320 -1.86 3.63 4.56
C SER A 320 -2.29 3.39 3.12
N ALA A 321 -1.44 3.74 2.15
CA ALA A 321 -1.76 3.67 0.73
C ALA A 321 -2.13 2.24 0.24
N LEU A 322 -1.80 1.21 1.03
CA LEU A 322 -2.17 -0.20 0.83
C LEU A 322 -3.42 -0.67 1.61
N ASN A 323 -3.82 0.03 2.69
CA ASN A 323 -5.04 -0.25 3.47
C ASN A 323 -5.88 1.01 3.65
N LYS A 324 -6.00 1.80 2.59
CA LYS A 324 -6.67 3.11 2.51
C LYS A 324 -8.11 3.13 3.06
N TYR A 325 -8.66 1.98 3.43
CA TYR A 325 -10.05 1.77 3.79
C TYR A 325 -10.23 0.91 5.06
N MET A 326 -9.26 0.68 5.94
CA MET A 326 -9.47 -0.17 7.14
C MET A 326 -9.33 0.56 8.48
N VAL A 327 -10.40 0.55 9.29
CA VAL A 327 -10.46 1.12 10.64
C VAL A 327 -10.40 0.01 11.68
N THR A 328 -9.32 0.00 12.47
CA THR A 328 -8.99 -1.10 13.40
C THR A 328 -9.50 -0.86 14.81
N ASN A 329 -9.47 0.38 15.27
CA ASN A 329 -10.12 0.79 16.52
C ASN A 329 -11.57 1.14 16.23
N LEU A 330 -12.47 0.31 16.74
CA LEU A 330 -13.92 0.40 16.50
C LEU A 330 -14.56 1.65 17.12
N ASN A 331 -13.84 2.42 17.96
CA ASN A 331 -14.30 3.69 18.49
C ASN A 331 -13.69 4.90 17.76
N SER A 332 -12.82 4.67 16.78
CA SER A 332 -12.11 5.75 16.11
C SER A 332 -13.09 6.71 15.44
N PRO A 333 -12.95 8.03 15.67
CA PRO A 333 -13.68 8.99 14.88
C PRO A 333 -13.21 8.93 13.41
N ILE A 334 -14.12 9.28 12.50
CA ILE A 334 -13.82 9.36 11.07
C ILE A 334 -13.71 10.82 10.68
N LYS A 335 -12.51 11.26 10.26
CA LYS A 335 -12.30 12.61 9.76
C LYS A 335 -12.39 12.62 8.25
N VAL A 336 -13.22 13.50 7.70
CA VAL A 336 -13.30 13.77 6.26
C VAL A 336 -12.77 15.16 6.00
N ARG A 337 -11.81 15.28 5.10
CA ARG A 337 -11.29 16.55 4.60
C ARG A 337 -11.87 16.84 3.23
N PHE A 338 -12.43 18.03 3.08
CA PHE A 338 -12.92 18.55 1.81
C PHE A 338 -11.86 19.43 1.16
N ASN A 339 -11.45 19.08 -0.06
CA ASN A 339 -10.54 19.89 -0.87
C ASN A 339 -11.38 20.80 -1.77
N SER A 340 -11.91 21.85 -1.14
CA SER A 340 -12.61 22.94 -1.81
C SER A 340 -11.78 24.22 -1.73
N VAL A 341 -11.84 25.02 -2.78
CA VAL A 341 -11.16 26.32 -2.90
C VAL A 341 -11.75 27.29 -1.90
N SER A 342 -13.06 27.23 -1.78
CA SER A 342 -13.81 27.97 -0.79
C SER A 342 -14.04 27.12 0.45
N PRO A 343 -13.97 27.70 1.66
CA PRO A 343 -14.27 26.98 2.88
C PRO A 343 -15.67 26.36 2.85
N ILE A 344 -15.80 25.14 3.36
CA ILE A 344 -17.08 24.47 3.56
C ILE A 344 -17.86 25.18 4.66
N ASP A 345 -19.14 25.48 4.44
CA ASP A 345 -20.02 26.04 5.46
C ASP A 345 -20.35 24.97 6.51
N PRO A 346 -19.86 25.09 7.76
CA PRO A 346 -20.06 24.08 8.78
C PRO A 346 -21.53 23.85 9.15
N THR A 347 -22.40 24.83 8.93
CA THR A 347 -23.83 24.71 9.24
C THR A 347 -24.57 23.78 8.29
N THR A 348 -23.98 23.50 7.11
CA THR A 348 -24.54 22.59 6.11
C THR A 348 -24.11 21.14 6.28
N VAL A 349 -23.12 20.89 7.15
CA VAL A 349 -22.62 19.55 7.48
C VAL A 349 -23.36 19.04 8.70
N THR A 350 -24.44 18.28 8.46
CA THR A 350 -25.35 17.78 9.49
C THR A 350 -25.54 16.27 9.34
N SER A 351 -26.27 15.64 10.26
CA SER A 351 -26.63 14.22 10.19
C SER A 351 -27.47 13.83 8.97
N SER A 352 -27.98 14.81 8.21
CA SER A 352 -28.70 14.57 6.94
C SER A 352 -27.83 14.70 5.69
N SER A 353 -26.60 15.22 5.82
CA SER A 353 -25.70 15.49 4.69
C SER A 353 -24.34 14.80 4.80
N PHE A 354 -23.91 14.45 6.01
CA PHE A 354 -22.81 13.54 6.31
C PHE A 354 -23.38 12.35 7.08
N LEU A 355 -23.49 11.20 6.42
CA LEU A 355 -24.10 9.99 7.00
C LEU A 355 -23.12 8.83 6.96
N ILE A 356 -22.99 8.10 8.07
CA ILE A 356 -22.30 6.81 8.10
C ILE A 356 -23.34 5.69 8.12
N THR A 357 -23.27 4.73 7.21
CA THR A 357 -24.18 3.57 7.17
C THR A 357 -23.41 2.25 7.16
N ASP A 358 -23.98 1.19 7.74
CA ASP A 358 -23.45 -0.17 7.69
C ASP A 358 -23.95 -0.88 6.43
N SER A 359 -23.04 -1.48 5.66
CA SER A 359 -23.35 -2.28 4.46
C SER A 359 -24.35 -3.42 4.65
N SER A 360 -24.51 -3.92 5.87
CA SER A 360 -25.45 -5.00 6.19
C SER A 360 -26.85 -4.50 6.55
N ASP A 361 -27.05 -3.19 6.73
CA ASP A 361 -28.37 -2.61 6.89
C ASP A 361 -29.01 -2.30 5.54
N ILE A 362 -29.96 -3.14 5.14
CA ILE A 362 -30.73 -3.00 3.90
C ILE A 362 -31.53 -1.69 3.82
N ASN A 363 -31.82 -1.05 4.96
CA ASN A 363 -32.56 0.21 5.02
C ASN A 363 -31.64 1.44 4.93
N ASN A 364 -30.31 1.24 4.92
CA ASN A 364 -29.31 2.30 4.93
C ASN A 364 -29.53 3.32 6.07
N THR A 365 -29.86 2.84 7.27
CA THR A 365 -30.09 3.71 8.43
C THR A 365 -28.76 4.34 8.86
N PRO A 366 -28.68 5.67 8.98
CA PRO A 366 -27.48 6.34 9.48
C PRO A 366 -27.17 5.94 10.92
N LEU A 367 -25.90 5.64 11.20
CA LEU A 367 -25.40 5.43 12.55
C LEU A 367 -25.53 6.71 13.38
N ALA A 368 -25.93 6.56 14.64
CA ALA A 368 -25.94 7.67 15.59
C ALA A 368 -24.51 8.13 15.92
N GLY A 369 -24.31 9.44 16.01
CA GLY A 369 -23.03 10.06 16.31
C GLY A 369 -23.11 11.58 16.32
N SER A 370 -22.00 12.23 16.62
CA SER A 370 -21.86 13.68 16.56
C SER A 370 -20.92 14.08 15.42
N ILE A 371 -21.16 15.25 14.82
CA ILE A 371 -20.30 15.83 13.78
C ILE A 371 -19.72 17.14 14.31
N THR A 372 -18.42 17.31 14.19
CA THR A 372 -17.70 18.51 14.61
C THR A 372 -16.81 19.03 13.49
N SER A 373 -16.75 20.34 13.32
CA SER A 373 -15.77 20.97 12.42
C SER A 373 -14.44 21.15 13.18
N ASN A 374 -13.33 20.80 12.52
CA ASN A 374 -11.99 20.95 13.08
C ASN A 374 -11.24 22.17 12.51
N GLY A 375 -11.90 22.99 11.69
CA GLY A 375 -11.22 23.95 10.82
C GLY A 375 -10.65 23.30 9.56
N ASP A 376 -10.02 24.09 8.70
CA ASP A 376 -9.32 23.64 7.48
C ASP A 376 -10.13 22.66 6.61
N ASN A 377 -11.43 22.90 6.47
CA ASN A 377 -12.37 22.06 5.73
C ASN A 377 -12.40 20.59 6.17
N THR A 378 -12.08 20.31 7.44
CA THR A 378 -12.06 18.95 7.99
C THR A 378 -13.19 18.78 9.01
N PHE A 379 -13.98 17.73 8.84
CA PHE A 379 -15.11 17.40 9.71
C PHE A 379 -14.94 16.00 10.31
N THR A 380 -15.19 15.88 11.60
CA THR A 380 -15.07 14.63 12.36
C THR A 380 -16.44 14.10 12.71
N PHE A 381 -16.72 12.86 12.30
CA PHE A 381 -17.82 12.08 12.84
C PHE A 381 -17.32 11.22 14.00
N THR A 382 -17.94 11.36 15.17
CA THR A 382 -17.68 10.51 16.34
C THR A 382 -18.87 9.57 16.54
N PRO A 383 -18.68 8.24 16.41
CA PRO A 383 -19.77 7.30 16.58
C PRO A 383 -20.26 7.28 18.03
N ALA A 384 -21.58 7.21 18.24
CA ALA A 384 -22.18 7.14 19.58
C ALA A 384 -22.04 5.75 20.22
N SER A 385 -21.69 4.74 19.44
CA SER A 385 -21.41 3.37 19.87
C SER A 385 -20.32 2.78 18.98
N PRO A 386 -19.48 1.86 19.47
CA PRO A 386 -18.42 1.26 18.65
C PRO A 386 -18.97 0.67 17.35
N TYR A 387 -18.21 0.81 16.26
CA TYR A 387 -18.46 0.09 15.02
C TYR A 387 -18.47 -1.42 15.28
N LEU A 388 -19.23 -2.16 14.49
CA LEU A 388 -19.25 -3.62 14.51
C LEU A 388 -18.02 -4.14 13.76
N ALA A 389 -17.43 -5.23 14.26
CA ALA A 389 -16.30 -5.90 13.60
C ALA A 389 -16.75 -6.63 12.31
N GLY A 390 -15.84 -6.71 11.33
CA GLY A 390 -16.06 -7.44 10.08
C GLY A 390 -17.10 -6.80 9.16
N LYS A 391 -17.27 -5.47 9.21
CA LYS A 391 -18.29 -4.74 8.44
C LYS A 391 -17.65 -3.74 7.47
N THR A 392 -18.38 -3.45 6.41
CA THR A 392 -18.12 -2.27 5.56
C THR A 392 -19.03 -1.14 6.00
N TYR A 393 -18.47 0.04 6.17
CA TYR A 393 -19.17 1.28 6.44
C TYR A 393 -19.04 2.24 5.26
N TYR A 394 -20.13 2.88 4.89
CA TYR A 394 -20.16 3.91 3.87
C TYR A 394 -20.23 5.28 4.51
N VAL A 395 -19.38 6.20 4.06
CA VAL A 395 -19.46 7.62 4.37
C VAL A 395 -20.14 8.32 3.20
N ASN A 396 -21.42 8.60 3.36
CA ASN A 396 -22.27 9.24 2.36
C ASN A 396 -22.25 10.76 2.57
N LEU A 397 -21.66 11.46 1.62
CA LEU A 397 -21.58 12.92 1.57
C LEU A 397 -22.53 13.41 0.47
N THR A 398 -23.56 14.16 0.85
CA THR A 398 -24.62 14.59 -0.07
C THR A 398 -24.39 16.00 -0.60
N THR A 399 -25.11 16.37 -1.66
CA THR A 399 -25.16 17.73 -2.20
C THR A 399 -25.77 18.76 -1.22
N GLY A 400 -26.24 18.32 -0.06
CA GLY A 400 -26.65 19.20 1.03
C GLY A 400 -25.48 19.95 1.69
N ILE A 401 -24.26 19.40 1.61
CA ILE A 401 -23.03 20.08 2.03
C ILE A 401 -22.68 21.14 0.99
N LYS A 402 -22.42 22.38 1.45
CA LYS A 402 -22.11 23.51 0.59
C LYS A 402 -20.87 24.27 1.06
N ASP A 403 -20.24 24.98 0.14
CA ASP A 403 -19.24 25.98 0.49
C ASP A 403 -19.87 27.28 1.01
N THR A 404 -19.01 28.18 1.47
CA THR A 404 -19.37 29.52 1.98
C THR A 404 -19.96 30.45 0.91
N GLN A 405 -19.95 30.08 -0.38
CA GLN A 405 -20.65 30.79 -1.47
C GLN A 405 -21.93 30.06 -1.90
N GLY A 406 -22.32 29.01 -1.17
CA GLY A 406 -23.56 28.25 -1.39
C GLY A 406 -23.49 27.22 -2.51
N GLN A 407 -22.31 26.92 -3.07
CA GLN A 407 -22.15 25.86 -4.07
C GLN A 407 -22.17 24.48 -3.40
N PRO A 408 -22.99 23.52 -3.89
CA PRO A 408 -23.03 22.17 -3.33
C PRO A 408 -21.81 21.35 -3.74
N ILE A 409 -21.41 20.41 -2.87
CA ILE A 409 -20.41 19.39 -3.25
C ILE A 409 -20.98 18.40 -4.27
N VAL A 410 -20.10 17.71 -5.01
CA VAL A 410 -20.52 16.50 -5.75
C VAL A 410 -20.80 15.40 -4.75
N LYS A 411 -21.93 14.69 -4.93
CA LYS A 411 -22.26 13.53 -4.10
C LYS A 411 -21.09 12.56 -4.11
N THR A 412 -20.58 12.25 -2.92
CA THR A 412 -19.42 11.39 -2.74
C THR A 412 -19.77 10.28 -1.76
N VAL A 413 -19.45 9.05 -2.14
CA VAL A 413 -19.56 7.86 -1.29
C VAL A 413 -18.15 7.32 -1.08
N LEU A 414 -17.63 7.53 0.13
CA LEU A 414 -16.38 6.92 0.59
C LEU A 414 -16.73 5.69 1.42
N TYR A 415 -15.73 4.89 1.78
CA TYR A 415 -15.95 3.68 2.55
C TYR A 415 -14.76 3.38 3.46
N PHE A 416 -15.03 2.59 4.49
CA PHE A 416 -14.02 1.90 5.25
C PHE A 416 -14.55 0.54 5.74
N PHE A 417 -13.66 -0.34 6.17
CA PHE A 417 -13.92 -1.66 6.69
C PHE A 417 -13.45 -1.74 8.12
N THR A 418 -14.11 -2.55 8.93
CA THR A 418 -13.60 -2.99 10.21
C THR A 418 -13.15 -4.45 10.10
N PRO A 419 -11.98 -4.80 10.65
CA PRO A 419 -11.52 -6.19 10.63
C PRO A 419 -12.45 -7.07 11.47
N ALA A 420 -12.64 -8.32 11.05
CA ALA A 420 -13.42 -9.30 11.82
C ALA A 420 -12.70 -9.72 13.11
N SER A 421 -11.36 -9.73 13.07
CA SER A 421 -10.48 -10.01 14.20
C SER A 421 -9.14 -9.31 13.99
N THR A 422 -8.57 -8.80 15.08
CA THR A 422 -7.24 -8.20 15.12
C THR A 422 -6.34 -8.93 16.11
N LYS A 423 -5.04 -9.00 15.80
CA LYS A 423 -3.99 -9.51 16.68
C LYS A 423 -2.80 -8.57 16.65
N LEU A 424 -2.03 -8.53 17.73
CA LEU A 424 -0.80 -7.73 17.80
C LEU A 424 0.38 -8.46 17.15
N ILE A 425 1.18 -7.74 16.37
CA ILE A 425 2.56 -8.09 16.02
C ILE A 425 3.47 -6.96 16.52
N PHE A 426 4.61 -7.29 17.10
CA PHE A 426 5.51 -6.29 17.66
C PHE A 426 6.96 -6.76 17.61
N MET A 427 7.87 -5.79 17.64
CA MET A 427 9.29 -6.04 17.89
C MET A 427 9.57 -5.93 19.39
N THR A 428 10.31 -6.89 19.96
CA THR A 428 10.65 -6.89 21.40
C THR A 428 11.37 -5.61 21.80
N GLN A 429 11.18 -5.18 23.05
CA GLN A 429 11.93 -4.05 23.61
C GLN A 429 13.42 -4.36 23.71
N ASP A 430 13.76 -5.57 24.16
CA ASP A 430 15.15 -6.01 24.33
C ASP A 430 15.71 -6.69 23.09
N ASP A 431 17.04 -6.73 23.03
CA ASP A 431 17.85 -7.36 22.00
C ASP A 431 18.54 -8.65 22.50
N TYR A 432 18.71 -9.62 21.60
CA TYR A 432 19.19 -10.95 21.94
C TYR A 432 20.25 -11.45 20.95
N TRP A 433 21.19 -12.23 21.47
CA TRP A 433 22.04 -13.09 20.65
C TRP A 433 21.21 -14.21 20.00
N GLY A 434 21.78 -14.91 19.03
CA GLY A 434 21.11 -16.03 18.34
C GLY A 434 20.83 -17.24 19.25
N ASP A 435 21.42 -17.29 20.45
CA ASP A 435 21.05 -18.25 21.49
C ASP A 435 19.79 -17.77 22.22
N LEU A 436 18.64 -18.17 21.67
CA LEU A 436 17.35 -17.84 22.23
C LEU A 436 16.86 -18.92 23.20
N GLY A 437 17.63 -19.99 23.43
CA GLY A 437 17.18 -21.16 24.18
C GLY A 437 16.15 -21.99 23.40
N SER A 438 16.35 -22.14 22.08
CA SER A 438 15.42 -22.76 21.12
C SER A 438 14.12 -21.96 20.88
N ILE A 439 13.19 -22.54 20.13
CA ILE A 439 11.83 -22.01 19.96
C ILE A 439 11.15 -21.70 21.29
N ALA A 440 11.27 -22.58 22.28
CA ALA A 440 10.59 -22.39 23.57
C ALA A 440 11.14 -21.17 24.33
N GLY A 441 12.46 -20.95 24.29
CA GLY A 441 13.06 -19.77 24.90
C GLY A 441 12.75 -18.48 24.13
N ALA A 442 12.68 -18.53 22.79
CA ALA A 442 12.24 -17.40 21.98
C ALA A 442 10.78 -17.01 22.27
N ASP A 443 9.88 -17.99 22.37
CA ASP A 443 8.49 -17.75 22.77
C ASP A 443 8.40 -17.21 24.20
N GLY A 444 9.22 -17.73 25.12
CA GLY A 444 9.31 -17.22 26.50
C GLY A 444 9.72 -15.74 26.55
N LYS A 445 10.63 -15.31 25.67
CA LYS A 445 11.00 -13.89 25.53
C LYS A 445 9.85 -13.04 25.00
N CYS A 446 9.14 -13.50 23.96
CA CYS A 446 7.94 -12.82 23.46
C CYS A 446 6.82 -12.74 24.49
N GLN A 447 6.62 -13.79 25.28
CA GLN A 447 5.60 -13.85 26.31
C GLN A 447 5.92 -12.94 27.51
N ALA A 448 7.21 -12.76 27.83
CA ALA A 448 7.69 -11.91 28.91
C ALA A 448 7.81 -10.43 28.52
N ASP A 449 7.82 -10.12 27.22
CA ASP A 449 7.94 -8.75 26.74
C ASP A 449 6.74 -7.89 27.18
N PRO A 450 6.94 -6.67 27.71
CA PRO A 450 5.86 -5.80 28.15
C PRO A 450 4.84 -5.43 27.07
N LYS A 451 5.21 -5.53 25.78
CA LYS A 451 4.32 -5.30 24.65
C LYS A 451 3.33 -6.46 24.42
N CYS A 452 3.56 -7.64 25.01
CA CYS A 452 2.60 -8.74 24.94
C CYS A 452 1.34 -8.43 25.75
N PRO A 453 0.13 -8.41 25.15
CA PRO A 453 -1.08 -8.05 25.89
C PRO A 453 -1.39 -9.04 27.03
N ALA A 454 -1.80 -8.52 28.19
CA ALA A 454 -2.14 -9.34 29.34
C ALA A 454 -3.21 -10.40 28.99
N GLY A 455 -2.97 -11.65 29.39
CA GLY A 455 -3.84 -12.79 29.09
C GLY A 455 -3.73 -13.36 27.67
N SER A 456 -2.86 -12.80 26.82
CA SER A 456 -2.58 -13.32 25.49
C SER A 456 -1.37 -14.27 25.47
N VAL A 457 -1.32 -15.11 24.45
CA VAL A 457 -0.14 -15.91 24.12
C VAL A 457 0.65 -15.19 23.03
N CYS A 458 1.90 -14.84 23.31
CA CYS A 458 2.78 -14.21 22.34
C CYS A 458 3.94 -15.15 21.99
N LYS A 459 4.15 -15.39 20.70
CA LYS A 459 5.18 -16.31 20.19
C LYS A 459 6.11 -15.63 19.21
N ALA A 460 7.35 -16.10 19.15
CA ALA A 460 8.38 -15.57 18.26
C ALA A 460 8.14 -16.04 16.82
N ILE A 461 8.07 -15.10 15.89
CA ILE A 461 7.99 -15.37 14.46
C ILE A 461 9.41 -15.69 13.98
N ILE A 462 9.81 -16.95 14.12
CA ILE A 462 11.11 -17.47 13.67
C ILE A 462 10.95 -18.85 13.03
N MET A 463 11.84 -19.21 12.12
CA MET A 463 11.87 -20.54 11.51
C MET A 463 12.77 -21.52 12.23
N GLN A 464 12.36 -22.77 12.29
CA GLN A 464 13.24 -23.86 12.65
C GLN A 464 12.89 -25.15 11.90
N VAL A 465 13.93 -25.82 11.40
CA VAL A 465 13.82 -27.07 10.65
C VAL A 465 13.02 -28.10 11.47
N ASN A 466 12.01 -28.70 10.84
CA ASN A 466 11.15 -29.77 11.38
C ASN A 466 10.29 -29.43 12.61
N THR A 467 10.44 -28.27 13.25
CA THR A 467 9.71 -27.92 14.48
C THR A 467 8.78 -26.72 14.29
N ARG A 468 9.21 -25.67 13.60
CA ARG A 468 8.41 -24.48 13.31
C ARG A 468 8.61 -24.00 11.87
N TYR A 469 7.58 -24.13 11.05
CA TYR A 469 7.59 -23.61 9.68
C TYR A 469 6.18 -23.33 9.16
N ALA A 470 6.06 -22.31 8.30
CA ALA A 470 4.81 -21.95 7.64
C ALA A 470 4.50 -22.83 6.42
N CYS A 471 5.55 -23.24 5.70
CA CYS A 471 5.47 -23.85 4.39
C CYS A 471 6.43 -25.03 4.25
N THR A 472 6.03 -26.06 3.50
CA THR A 472 6.91 -27.17 3.09
C THR A 472 7.58 -26.94 1.74
N THR A 473 6.97 -26.11 0.89
CA THR A 473 7.53 -25.59 -0.37
C THR A 473 7.07 -24.15 -0.55
N ALA A 474 7.69 -23.39 -1.45
CA ALA A 474 7.33 -22.00 -1.71
C ALA A 474 5.85 -21.79 -2.11
N ALA A 475 5.15 -22.83 -2.58
CA ALA A 475 3.75 -22.77 -2.99
C ALA A 475 2.79 -23.54 -2.05
N THR A 476 3.30 -24.23 -1.03
CA THR A 476 2.47 -25.07 -0.14
C THR A 476 2.65 -24.66 1.32
N CYS A 477 1.70 -23.86 1.81
CA CYS A 477 1.72 -23.26 3.14
C CYS A 477 0.41 -23.51 3.90
N GLY A 478 0.48 -23.48 5.23
CA GLY A 478 -0.68 -23.62 6.10
C GLY A 478 -1.25 -25.04 6.19
N GLY A 479 -2.19 -25.25 7.12
CA GLY A 479 -2.79 -26.56 7.37
C GLY A 479 -1.73 -27.64 7.62
N VAL A 480 -1.84 -28.76 6.90
CA VAL A 480 -0.87 -29.89 6.99
C VAL A 480 0.54 -29.56 6.46
N TYR A 481 0.70 -28.45 5.75
CA TYR A 481 1.98 -27.97 5.23
C TYR A 481 2.69 -27.00 6.17
N SER A 482 2.12 -26.75 7.34
CA SER A 482 2.70 -25.94 8.40
C SER A 482 2.89 -26.76 9.67
N LYS A 483 3.81 -26.34 10.54
CA LYS A 483 4.00 -26.94 11.87
C LYS A 483 4.34 -25.85 12.87
N ASP A 484 3.63 -25.87 14.00
CA ASP A 484 3.77 -24.90 15.11
C ASP A 484 3.80 -23.44 14.62
N TRP A 485 3.04 -23.13 13.58
CA TRP A 485 3.07 -21.82 12.96
C TRP A 485 2.38 -20.77 13.84
N VAL A 486 2.96 -19.56 13.88
CA VAL A 486 2.59 -18.51 14.83
C VAL A 486 1.39 -17.70 14.36
N LEU A 487 1.35 -17.37 13.07
CA LEU A 487 0.35 -16.47 12.53
C LEU A 487 -0.95 -17.22 12.21
N THR A 488 -2.07 -16.60 12.53
CA THR A 488 -3.41 -17.16 12.28
C THR A 488 -3.88 -16.79 10.88
N ALA A 489 -4.60 -17.70 10.21
CA ALA A 489 -5.18 -17.45 8.89
C ALA A 489 -6.21 -16.31 8.90
N ASN A 490 -6.32 -15.57 7.80
CA ASN A 490 -7.33 -14.52 7.59
C ASN A 490 -7.45 -13.51 8.75
N THR A 491 -6.32 -13.13 9.34
CA THR A 491 -6.26 -12.32 10.55
C THR A 491 -5.56 -10.99 10.26
N THR A 492 -6.13 -9.90 10.78
CA THR A 492 -5.51 -8.56 10.66
C THR A 492 -4.48 -8.40 11.78
N TYR A 493 -3.21 -8.18 11.42
CA TYR A 493 -2.15 -7.93 12.39
C TYR A 493 -1.84 -6.44 12.50
N LEU A 494 -1.86 -5.92 13.73
CA LEU A 494 -1.59 -4.53 14.07
C LEU A 494 -0.23 -4.40 14.76
N ASN A 495 0.48 -3.30 14.55
CA ASN A 495 1.64 -2.95 15.38
C ASN A 495 1.21 -2.27 16.69
N THR A 496 2.17 -1.95 17.55
CA THR A 496 1.93 -1.29 18.84
C THR A 496 1.35 0.12 18.72
N SER A 497 1.42 0.74 17.55
CA SER A 497 0.80 2.04 17.25
C SER A 497 -0.63 1.89 16.72
N GLY A 498 -1.16 0.67 16.62
CA GLY A 498 -2.50 0.38 16.10
C GLY A 498 -2.62 0.38 14.57
N GLN A 499 -1.49 0.53 13.86
CA GLN A 499 -1.44 0.52 12.40
C GLN A 499 -1.45 -0.91 11.86
N ILE A 500 -2.08 -1.11 10.70
CA ILE A 500 -2.19 -2.45 10.10
C ILE A 500 -0.88 -2.81 9.42
N VAL A 501 -0.16 -3.77 9.99
CA VAL A 501 1.06 -4.32 9.39
C VAL A 501 0.70 -5.13 8.16
N SER A 502 -0.17 -6.12 8.28
CA SER A 502 -0.71 -6.88 7.15
C SER A 502 -1.90 -7.73 7.57
N ILE A 503 -2.64 -8.21 6.58
CA ILE A 503 -3.64 -9.26 6.74
C ILE A 503 -3.00 -10.57 6.26
N THR A 504 -3.12 -11.63 7.04
CA THR A 504 -2.66 -12.96 6.62
C THR A 504 -3.67 -13.60 5.68
N ASN A 505 -3.19 -14.40 4.73
CA ASN A 505 -4.04 -15.21 3.86
C ASN A 505 -4.60 -16.46 4.59
N GLU A 506 -5.29 -17.33 3.85
CA GLU A 506 -5.86 -18.58 4.36
C GLU A 506 -4.81 -19.55 4.93
N SER A 507 -3.54 -19.43 4.52
CA SER A 507 -2.43 -20.21 5.04
C SER A 507 -1.78 -19.61 6.31
N GLY A 508 -2.26 -18.45 6.78
CA GLY A 508 -1.64 -17.75 7.90
C GLY A 508 -0.31 -17.09 7.54
N THR A 509 -0.08 -16.75 6.27
CA THR A 509 1.15 -16.08 5.82
C THR A 509 0.84 -14.68 5.28
N PHE A 510 1.85 -13.81 5.25
CA PHE A 510 1.72 -12.47 4.66
C PHE A 510 1.99 -12.52 3.15
N GLY A 511 1.34 -11.64 2.39
CA GLY A 511 1.55 -11.51 0.94
C GLY A 511 0.45 -12.09 0.06
N ASP A 512 0.61 -11.87 -1.23
CA ASP A 512 -0.42 -12.04 -2.27
C ASP A 512 -0.51 -13.47 -2.83
N GLY A 513 0.18 -14.45 -2.23
CA GLY A 513 0.27 -15.82 -2.76
C GLY A 513 1.35 -16.07 -3.81
N SER A 514 2.08 -15.03 -4.25
CA SER A 514 3.28 -15.21 -5.08
C SER A 514 4.54 -15.60 -4.26
N GLY A 515 4.35 -15.79 -2.94
CA GLY A 515 5.42 -16.08 -2.00
C GLY A 515 6.37 -14.90 -1.82
N LYS A 516 5.88 -13.66 -1.89
CA LYS A 516 6.66 -12.47 -1.50
C LYS A 516 5.89 -11.70 -0.43
N PHE A 517 6.59 -11.25 0.60
CA PHE A 517 6.01 -10.38 1.62
C PHE A 517 5.55 -9.06 1.01
N ALA A 518 4.35 -8.63 1.40
CA ALA A 518 3.87 -7.28 1.19
C ALA A 518 3.26 -6.82 2.51
N PHE A 519 3.88 -5.86 3.17
CA PHE A 519 3.31 -5.20 4.34
C PHE A 519 2.65 -3.91 3.94
N ASN A 520 1.59 -3.60 4.66
CA ASN A 520 0.83 -2.36 4.52
C ASN A 520 1.34 -1.28 5.47
N TYR A 521 2.15 -1.65 6.46
CA TYR A 521 2.81 -0.75 7.42
C TYR A 521 3.98 -1.48 8.09
N PRO A 522 5.06 -0.79 8.51
CA PRO A 522 6.15 -1.39 9.28
C PRO A 522 5.72 -2.08 10.57
N ILE A 523 6.46 -3.13 10.96
CA ILE A 523 6.27 -3.76 12.28
C ILE A 523 6.66 -2.76 13.39
N ASP A 524 7.74 -2.00 13.19
CA ASP A 524 8.15 -0.92 14.09
C ASP A 524 8.88 0.18 13.31
N ILE A 525 8.27 1.36 13.25
CA ILE A 525 8.77 2.54 12.52
C ILE A 525 10.05 3.12 13.15
N THR A 526 10.32 2.81 14.43
CA THR A 526 11.51 3.34 15.12
C THR A 526 12.82 2.71 14.64
N GLY A 527 12.73 1.58 13.93
CA GLY A 527 13.90 0.89 13.37
C GLY A 527 14.51 -0.15 14.29
N GLY A 528 15.17 -1.11 13.67
CA GLY A 528 15.80 -2.23 14.35
C GLY A 528 15.80 -3.46 13.46
N HIS A 529 16.64 -4.42 13.84
CA HIS A 529 16.67 -5.73 13.20
C HIS A 529 16.14 -6.79 14.14
N ALA A 530 15.35 -7.72 13.61
CA ALA A 530 14.86 -8.86 14.37
C ALA A 530 15.27 -10.18 13.74
N TRP A 531 15.54 -11.19 14.57
CA TRP A 531 15.83 -12.55 14.10
C TRP A 531 14.60 -13.19 13.46
N THR A 532 14.84 -13.96 12.39
CA THR A 532 13.77 -14.46 11.53
C THR A 532 13.99 -15.89 11.04
N GLY A 533 15.07 -16.12 10.30
CA GLY A 533 15.37 -17.44 9.72
C GLY A 533 14.56 -17.84 8.49
N PHE A 534 13.71 -16.98 7.91
CA PHE A 534 13.03 -17.21 6.63
C PHE A 534 13.70 -16.47 5.46
N ASP A 535 13.54 -17.02 4.25
CA ASP A 535 13.76 -16.29 3.00
C ASP A 535 12.50 -15.52 2.56
N ASN A 536 12.56 -14.90 1.39
CA ASN A 536 11.47 -14.10 0.82
C ASN A 536 10.16 -14.87 0.61
N PHE A 537 10.17 -16.21 0.67
CA PHE A 537 9.07 -17.14 0.37
C PHE A 537 8.49 -17.86 1.59
N PHE A 538 8.73 -17.36 2.82
CA PHE A 538 8.38 -18.09 4.05
C PHE A 538 8.99 -19.50 4.10
N MET A 539 10.16 -19.69 3.48
CA MET A 539 10.92 -20.94 3.52
C MET A 539 12.18 -20.78 4.37
N ILE A 540 12.71 -21.90 4.87
CA ILE A 540 14.00 -21.90 5.56
C ILE A 540 15.10 -21.68 4.53
N LYS A 541 15.93 -20.66 4.73
CA LYS A 541 17.10 -20.42 3.88
C LYS A 541 18.27 -21.30 4.31
N TYR A 542 18.93 -21.89 3.32
CA TYR A 542 20.14 -22.69 3.51
C TYR A 542 21.35 -22.00 2.87
N ASN A 543 22.51 -22.11 3.52
CA ASN A 543 23.81 -21.81 2.93
C ASN A 543 24.70 -23.05 3.08
N ASP A 544 25.26 -23.54 1.97
CA ASP A 544 26.02 -24.80 1.93
C ASP A 544 25.34 -25.98 2.66
N GLY A 545 24.02 -26.11 2.47
CA GLY A 545 23.21 -27.18 3.06
C GLY A 545 22.90 -27.01 4.56
N LYS A 546 23.28 -25.88 5.19
CA LYS A 546 23.00 -25.60 6.61
C LYS A 546 21.99 -24.47 6.77
N PRO A 547 21.01 -24.59 7.68
CA PRO A 547 19.97 -23.57 7.86
C PRO A 547 20.53 -22.32 8.54
N LEU A 548 20.12 -21.14 8.07
CA LEU A 548 20.51 -19.83 8.61
C LEU A 548 19.63 -19.41 9.80
N THR A 549 19.63 -20.24 10.85
CA THR A 549 18.75 -20.10 12.03
C THR A 549 19.54 -20.11 13.35
N CYS A 550 20.79 -19.63 13.33
CA CYS A 550 21.71 -19.78 14.47
C CYS A 550 21.70 -21.24 15.00
N SER A 551 21.71 -22.17 14.02
CA SER A 551 21.56 -23.63 14.11
C SER A 551 20.43 -24.16 15.01
N SER A 552 19.25 -23.54 14.95
CA SER A 552 18.07 -23.80 15.81
C SER A 552 18.05 -22.96 17.09
N TRP A 553 18.54 -21.72 16.98
CA TRP A 553 18.43 -20.70 18.00
C TRP A 553 19.04 -21.10 19.35
N SER A 554 20.16 -21.82 19.28
CA SER A 554 20.86 -22.40 20.42
C SER A 554 22.34 -22.03 20.46
N ILE A 555 22.81 -21.21 19.52
CA ILE A 555 24.21 -20.77 19.43
C ILE A 555 24.27 -19.25 19.52
N GLY A 556 25.11 -18.77 20.44
CA GLY A 556 25.27 -17.37 20.83
C GLY A 556 26.63 -17.11 21.49
N ASP A 557 26.67 -16.30 22.55
CA ASP A 557 27.86 -15.70 23.19
C ASP A 557 29.01 -16.67 23.56
N SER A 558 28.78 -17.99 23.54
CA SER A 558 29.73 -19.04 23.96
C SER A 558 30.30 -19.91 22.83
N GLY A 559 30.03 -19.62 21.56
CA GLY A 559 30.53 -20.45 20.45
C GLY A 559 30.74 -19.69 19.14
N VAL A 560 31.85 -20.01 18.46
CA VAL A 560 32.21 -19.48 17.16
C VAL A 560 31.64 -20.35 16.03
N ASN A 561 30.94 -19.74 15.08
CA ASN A 561 30.65 -20.42 13.82
C ASN A 561 30.45 -19.45 12.66
N ALA A 562 30.81 -19.91 11.45
CA ALA A 562 30.74 -19.18 10.18
C ALA A 562 29.32 -19.09 9.58
N LEU A 563 28.28 -19.45 10.34
CA LEU A 563 26.91 -19.61 9.83
C LEU A 563 25.97 -18.69 10.60
N GLY A 564 25.57 -17.60 9.94
CA GLY A 564 24.72 -16.57 10.53
C GLY A 564 23.26 -16.98 10.68
N GLY A 565 22.51 -16.18 11.42
CA GLY A 565 21.05 -16.17 11.39
C GLY A 565 20.56 -15.14 10.37
N LEU A 566 19.40 -15.39 9.77
CA LEU A 566 18.72 -14.34 9.03
C LEU A 566 17.97 -13.39 9.96
N TYR A 567 17.92 -12.14 9.53
CA TYR A 567 17.15 -11.10 10.17
C TYR A 567 16.42 -10.24 9.14
N GLY A 568 15.42 -9.50 9.61
CA GLY A 568 14.72 -8.48 8.84
C GLY A 568 14.85 -7.10 9.46
N ASP A 569 14.52 -6.06 8.70
CA ASP A 569 14.43 -4.65 9.13
C ASP A 569 12.98 -4.30 9.49
N SER A 570 12.73 -3.84 10.73
CA SER A 570 11.39 -3.55 11.22
C SER A 570 10.70 -2.40 10.51
N ARG A 571 11.46 -1.51 9.84
CA ARG A 571 10.96 -0.38 9.04
C ARG A 571 10.57 -0.77 7.63
N SER A 572 11.05 -1.90 7.15
CA SER A 572 10.76 -2.33 5.79
C SER A 572 9.32 -2.80 5.65
N ILE A 573 8.67 -2.39 4.56
CA ILE A 573 7.39 -2.94 4.10
C ILE A 573 7.54 -3.94 2.93
N TYR A 574 8.78 -4.14 2.48
CA TYR A 574 9.20 -5.08 1.44
C TYR A 574 9.66 -6.43 2.03
N PRO A 575 10.05 -7.43 1.22
CA PRO A 575 10.59 -8.70 1.73
C PRO A 575 11.73 -8.58 2.74
N THR A 576 12.53 -7.52 2.66
CA THR A 576 13.56 -7.16 3.64
C THR A 576 13.01 -6.98 5.07
N ALA A 577 11.70 -6.86 5.26
CA ALA A 577 11.07 -6.84 6.58
C ALA A 577 11.36 -8.09 7.40
N PHE A 578 11.54 -9.23 6.73
CA PHE A 578 11.79 -10.52 7.35
C PHE A 578 13.01 -11.25 6.78
N SER A 579 13.51 -10.87 5.60
CA SER A 579 14.58 -11.56 4.90
C SER A 579 15.52 -10.59 4.18
N ASP A 580 16.14 -9.71 4.97
CA ASP A 580 17.08 -8.70 4.49
C ASP A 580 18.49 -9.26 4.32
N ASN A 581 19.08 -9.74 5.42
CA ASN A 581 20.50 -10.07 5.49
C ASN A 581 20.78 -11.20 6.49
N GLY A 582 21.97 -11.81 6.37
CA GLY A 582 22.49 -12.80 7.32
C GLY A 582 23.54 -12.17 8.22
N GLY A 583 23.53 -12.48 9.52
CA GLY A 583 24.48 -11.90 10.47
C GLY A 583 24.97 -12.90 11.52
N GLY A 584 26.13 -12.60 12.12
CA GLY A 584 26.70 -13.39 13.20
C GLY A 584 25.77 -13.51 14.41
N CYS A 585 25.69 -14.72 14.98
CA CYS A 585 24.78 -15.07 16.08
C CYS A 585 25.36 -14.76 17.47
N SER A 586 26.64 -14.42 17.56
CA SER A 586 27.39 -14.24 18.81
C SER A 586 28.28 -13.00 18.76
N LYS A 587 28.92 -12.69 19.89
CA LYS A 587 29.83 -11.56 20.08
C LYS A 587 31.20 -11.71 19.38
N TYR A 588 31.58 -12.93 19.00
CA TYR A 588 32.93 -13.28 18.55
C TYR A 588 32.95 -13.76 17.08
N THR A 589 34.01 -13.43 16.34
CA THR A 589 34.32 -13.97 15.00
C THR A 589 35.63 -14.75 14.99
N ASN A 590 35.72 -15.73 14.08
CA ASN A 590 36.97 -16.42 13.77
C ASN A 590 37.75 -15.66 12.69
N GLU A 591 39.01 -15.31 12.96
CA GLU A 591 39.99 -15.00 11.92
C GLU A 591 41.02 -16.15 11.86
N VAL A 592 41.40 -16.56 10.65
CA VAL A 592 42.41 -17.61 10.45
C VAL A 592 43.74 -16.93 10.18
N ASP A 593 44.62 -16.92 11.18
CA ASP A 593 45.99 -16.43 11.01
C ASP A 593 46.94 -17.63 11.23
N TYR A 594 47.71 -17.98 10.20
CA TYR A 594 48.71 -19.07 10.24
C TYR A 594 48.23 -20.40 10.86
N GLY A 595 46.96 -20.78 10.65
CA GLY A 595 46.41 -22.06 11.14
C GLY A 595 46.00 -22.07 12.61
N VAL A 596 45.98 -20.90 13.28
CA VAL A 596 45.43 -20.72 14.63
C VAL A 596 44.12 -19.97 14.52
N TYR A 597 43.06 -20.53 15.11
CA TYR A 597 41.77 -19.87 15.26
C TYR A 597 41.83 -18.90 16.43
N VAL A 598 41.64 -17.60 16.17
CA VAL A 598 41.64 -16.56 17.21
C VAL A 598 40.27 -15.88 17.23
N ASP A 599 39.65 -15.82 18.42
CA ASP A 599 38.40 -15.08 18.64
C ASP A 599 38.68 -13.58 18.67
N LYS A 600 38.16 -12.85 17.69
CA LYS A 600 38.14 -11.37 17.71
C LYS A 600 36.75 -10.84 18.00
N GLN A 601 36.69 -9.80 18.84
CA GLN A 601 35.49 -9.01 19.04
C GLN A 601 35.20 -8.20 17.77
N CYS A 602 33.99 -8.32 17.23
CA CYS A 602 33.66 -7.79 15.91
C CYS A 602 33.64 -6.23 15.92
N ASN A 603 34.22 -5.61 14.88
CA ASN A 603 34.04 -4.18 14.59
C ASN A 603 32.72 -4.00 13.83
N ILE A 604 31.98 -2.96 14.19
CA ILE A 604 30.55 -2.79 13.91
C ILE A 604 30.32 -2.33 12.45
N ASP A 605 29.74 -3.21 11.64
CA ASP A 605 28.53 -3.00 10.81
C ASP A 605 28.33 -4.22 9.89
N GLY A 606 27.23 -4.97 10.13
CA GLY A 606 26.86 -6.18 9.38
C GLY A 606 27.27 -7.54 9.98
N GLY A 607 27.99 -7.60 11.11
CA GLY A 607 28.44 -8.86 11.73
C GLY A 607 28.55 -8.77 13.26
N CYS A 608 27.92 -9.72 13.97
CA CYS A 608 27.93 -9.92 15.44
C CYS A 608 27.16 -8.90 16.30
N SER A 609 25.90 -8.61 15.98
CA SER A 609 25.02 -7.79 16.82
C SER A 609 23.90 -8.62 17.45
N LYS A 610 23.47 -8.20 18.64
CA LYS A 610 22.17 -8.59 19.17
C LYS A 610 21.07 -8.03 18.28
N ARG A 611 19.94 -8.72 18.25
CA ARG A 611 18.75 -8.36 17.46
C ARG A 611 17.49 -8.64 18.25
N HIS A 612 16.43 -7.91 17.94
CA HIS A 612 15.12 -8.10 18.54
C HIS A 612 14.49 -9.43 18.07
N LEU A 613 13.31 -9.74 18.58
CA LEU A 613 12.41 -10.74 18.01
C LEU A 613 11.16 -10.04 17.48
N TYR A 614 10.67 -10.52 16.34
CA TYR A 614 9.28 -10.27 16.00
C TYR A 614 8.41 -11.26 16.77
N CYS A 615 7.44 -10.74 17.48
CA CYS A 615 6.49 -11.49 18.27
C CYS A 615 5.08 -11.25 17.75
N ALA A 616 4.25 -12.28 17.72
CA ALA A 616 2.84 -12.14 17.39
C ALA A 616 1.96 -12.80 18.44
N GLN A 617 0.83 -12.15 18.69
CA GLN A 617 -0.28 -12.71 19.43
C GLN A 617 -0.89 -13.87 18.62
N GLN A 618 -1.05 -15.02 19.28
CA GLN A 618 -1.66 -16.22 18.71
C GLN A 618 -3.14 -16.34 19.05
#